data_AF-A0A813IHA8-F1
#
_entry.id   AF-A0A813IHA8-F1
#
_cell.length_a   1.000
_cell.length_b   1.000
_cell.length_c   1.000
_cell.angle_alpha   90.00
_cell.angle_beta   90.00
_cell.angle_gamma   90.00
#
_symmetry.space_group_name_H-M   'P 1'
#
loop_
_entity.id
_entity.type
_entity.pdbx_description
1 polymer ?
#
loop_
_entity_poly.entity_id
_entity_poly.type
_entity_poly.pdbx_seq_one_letter_code
_entity_poly.pdbx_strand_id
1 'polypeptide(L)'
;MDCSGSMYTFNRIDQRLQRLMEAAIFVMESFSPAGAMASSQEERKYEYSMVGHSGSGPEAELLVPWGKPPRSPKEQLDIVKRMAAHAQYSHSGDHTLAATDMAIKDVLKSPADEYYVFVVSDADLARYGITPQSWNEILMQDQRVNAYVLLISSNTDEAETIKAGLTPGHGFVCENNDMLAVTFKQIIQSTMLRNKS
;
A
#
# COMPACT_ATOMS: atom_id res chain seq x y z
N MET A 1 2.70 -3.23 1.31
CA MET A 1 2.54 -2.83 2.73
C MET A 1 3.91 -2.89 3.39
N ASP A 2 4.38 -1.80 3.99
CA ASP A 2 5.66 -1.82 4.70
C ASP A 2 5.55 -2.58 6.02
N CYS A 3 6.10 -3.80 6.06
CA CYS A 3 6.18 -4.65 7.24
C CYS A 3 7.62 -4.67 7.79
N SER A 4 8.37 -3.58 7.66
CA SER A 4 9.74 -3.45 8.17
C SER A 4 9.80 -3.44 9.71
N GLY A 5 11.01 -3.70 10.24
CA GLY A 5 11.25 -3.65 11.68
C GLY A 5 11.00 -2.26 12.29
N SER A 6 11.24 -1.20 11.51
CA SER A 6 11.00 0.17 11.96
C SER A 6 9.50 0.41 12.20
N MET A 7 8.61 -0.26 11.47
CA MET A 7 7.18 -0.21 11.74
C MET A 7 6.86 -0.70 13.15
N TYR A 8 7.47 -1.81 13.59
CA TYR A 8 7.30 -2.34 14.94
C TYR A 8 7.98 -1.48 16.01
N THR A 9 9.24 -1.09 15.81
CA THR A 9 10.06 -0.38 16.79
C THR A 9 9.41 0.93 17.24
N PHE A 10 8.90 1.72 16.29
CA PHE A 10 8.35 3.05 16.58
C PHE A 10 6.84 3.02 16.83
N ASN A 11 6.19 1.86 16.69
CA ASN A 11 4.75 1.73 16.91
C ASN A 11 4.29 2.19 18.31
N ARG A 12 5.16 2.08 19.33
CA ARG A 12 4.83 2.57 20.69
C ARG A 12 4.81 4.10 20.80
N ILE A 13 5.39 4.79 19.83
CA ILE A 13 5.55 6.25 19.80
C ILE A 13 4.48 6.86 18.88
N ASP A 14 4.39 6.39 17.64
CA ASP A 14 3.57 6.99 16.59
C ASP A 14 2.45 6.08 16.05
N GLN A 15 2.34 4.86 16.61
CA GLN A 15 1.34 3.85 16.25
C GLN A 15 1.42 3.38 14.79
N ARG A 16 2.46 3.70 14.02
CA ARG A 16 2.48 3.48 12.56
C ARG A 16 2.19 2.06 12.07
N LEU A 17 2.63 1.02 12.79
CA LEU A 17 2.26 -0.36 12.46
C LEU A 17 0.77 -0.62 12.70
N GLN A 18 0.20 -0.09 13.77
CA GLN A 18 -1.25 -0.13 13.98
C GLN A 18 -1.99 0.59 12.85
N ARG A 19 -1.54 1.78 12.45
CA ARG A 19 -2.14 2.55 11.34
C ARG A 19 -2.11 1.77 10.02
N LEU A 20 -1.00 1.09 9.75
CA LEU A 20 -0.86 0.21 8.59
C LEU A 20 -1.83 -0.98 8.64
N MET A 21 -2.00 -1.62 9.80
CA MET A 21 -2.95 -2.71 9.98
C MET A 21 -4.40 -2.26 9.79
N GLU A 22 -4.76 -1.08 10.30
CA GLU A 22 -6.09 -0.49 10.08
C GLU A 22 -6.32 -0.19 8.59
N ALA A 23 -5.31 0.33 7.88
CA ALA A 23 -5.36 0.52 6.43
C ALA A 23 -5.57 -0.79 5.67
N ALA A 24 -4.88 -1.86 6.09
CA ALA A 24 -5.03 -3.18 5.50
C ALA A 24 -6.48 -3.69 5.66
N ILE A 25 -7.06 -3.57 6.86
CA ILE A 25 -8.45 -3.95 7.13
C ILE A 25 -9.40 -3.15 6.24
N PHE A 26 -9.22 -1.82 6.19
CA PHE A 26 -10.04 -0.95 5.35
C PHE A 26 -10.01 -1.37 3.87
N VAL A 27 -8.84 -1.70 3.32
CA VAL A 27 -8.71 -2.20 1.94
C VAL A 27 -9.49 -3.51 1.78
N MET A 28 -9.28 -4.48 2.67
CA MET A 28 -9.95 -5.78 2.62
C MET A 28 -11.48 -5.65 2.73
N GLU A 29 -11.98 -4.76 3.59
CA GLU A 29 -13.41 -4.49 3.74
C GLU A 29 -13.99 -3.74 2.54
N SER A 30 -13.25 -2.78 1.98
CA SER A 30 -13.69 -1.99 0.83
C SER A 30 -13.96 -2.86 -0.39
N PHE A 31 -13.13 -3.87 -0.64
CA PHE A 31 -13.27 -4.84 -1.72
C PHE A 31 -14.09 -6.08 -1.36
N SER A 32 -14.66 -6.12 -0.15
CA SER A 32 -15.57 -7.19 0.24
C SER A 32 -16.91 -7.09 -0.52
N PRO A 33 -17.69 -8.18 -0.65
CA PRO A 33 -18.99 -8.14 -1.33
C PRO A 33 -20.02 -7.16 -0.74
N ALA A 34 -19.85 -6.74 0.51
CA ALA A 34 -20.69 -5.73 1.18
C ALA A 34 -19.98 -4.37 1.33
N GLY A 35 -18.79 -4.23 0.75
CA GLY A 35 -17.90 -3.09 0.92
C GLY A 35 -18.27 -1.88 0.08
N ALA A 36 -17.61 -0.75 0.37
CA ALA A 36 -17.83 0.52 -0.34
C ALA A 36 -17.55 0.45 -1.85
N MET A 37 -16.80 -0.56 -2.31
CA MET A 37 -16.50 -0.80 -3.72
C MET A 37 -17.32 -1.94 -4.33
N ALA A 38 -18.31 -2.49 -3.62
CA ALA A 38 -19.20 -3.50 -4.16
C ALA A 38 -20.05 -2.91 -5.31
N SER A 39 -19.90 -3.46 -6.52
CA SER A 39 -20.92 -3.39 -7.56
C SER A 39 -22.05 -4.37 -7.24
N SER A 40 -23.21 -4.22 -7.90
CA SER A 40 -24.37 -5.12 -7.78
C SER A 40 -23.98 -6.60 -7.69
N GLN A 41 -24.79 -7.39 -6.98
CA GLN A 41 -24.53 -8.77 -6.53
C GLN A 41 -24.02 -9.79 -7.58
N GLU A 42 -23.96 -9.44 -8.86
CA GLU A 42 -23.72 -10.36 -9.98
C GLU A 42 -22.33 -10.22 -10.63
N GLU A 43 -21.57 -9.14 -10.40
CA GLU A 43 -20.23 -8.99 -11.00
C GLU A 43 -19.18 -8.52 -9.98
N ARG A 44 -18.13 -9.33 -9.75
CA ARG A 44 -16.90 -8.90 -9.09
C ARG A 44 -16.15 -7.96 -10.04
N LYS A 45 -16.30 -6.65 -9.82
CA LYS A 45 -15.65 -5.63 -10.64
C LYS A 45 -14.14 -5.49 -10.39
N TYR A 46 -13.64 -5.96 -9.25
CA TYR A 46 -12.25 -5.78 -8.84
C TYR A 46 -11.60 -7.09 -8.42
N GLU A 47 -10.37 -7.29 -8.89
CA GLU A 47 -9.45 -8.27 -8.36
C GLU A 47 -8.32 -7.53 -7.64
N TYR A 48 -7.83 -8.07 -6.53
CA TYR A 48 -6.72 -7.45 -5.80
C TYR A 48 -5.84 -8.50 -5.12
N SER A 49 -4.60 -8.08 -4.86
CA SER A 49 -3.60 -8.79 -4.07
C SER A 49 -2.97 -7.81 -3.08
N MET A 50 -2.45 -8.32 -1.98
CA MET A 50 -1.71 -7.54 -0.98
C MET A 50 -0.45 -8.29 -0.59
N VAL A 51 0.68 -7.59 -0.62
CA VAL A 51 1.98 -8.11 -0.20
C VAL A 51 2.63 -7.17 0.82
N GLY A 52 3.36 -7.76 1.77
CA GLY A 52 4.22 -7.09 2.72
C GLY A 52 5.66 -7.06 2.22
N HIS A 53 6.29 -5.90 2.16
CA HIS A 53 7.73 -5.76 1.91
C HIS A 53 8.45 -5.46 3.22
N SER A 54 9.71 -5.87 3.34
CA SER A 54 10.54 -5.55 4.51
C SER A 54 12.02 -5.71 4.21
N GLY A 55 12.90 -5.58 5.20
CA GLY A 55 14.32 -5.92 5.04
C GLY A 55 14.58 -7.38 4.69
N SER A 56 13.59 -8.28 4.84
CA SER A 56 13.69 -9.68 4.40
C SER A 56 13.40 -9.87 2.91
N GLY A 57 12.85 -8.88 2.21
CA GLY A 57 12.62 -8.92 0.76
C GLY A 57 11.43 -8.07 0.25
N PRO A 58 11.28 -7.93 -1.08
CA PRO A 58 10.24 -7.12 -1.71
C PRO A 58 8.81 -7.70 -1.57
N GLU A 59 8.68 -9.01 -1.42
CA GLU A 59 7.41 -9.72 -1.17
C GLU A 59 7.58 -10.63 0.06
N ALA A 60 8.13 -10.07 1.13
CA ALA A 60 8.49 -10.80 2.33
C ALA A 60 7.31 -11.51 3.02
N GLU A 61 6.08 -11.01 2.83
CA GLU A 61 4.87 -11.66 3.35
C GLU A 61 3.72 -11.59 2.32
N LEU A 62 3.15 -12.73 1.95
CA LEU A 62 1.95 -12.77 1.09
C LEU A 62 0.69 -12.57 1.95
N LEU A 63 0.11 -11.37 1.93
CA LEU A 63 -1.02 -11.02 2.79
C LEU A 63 -2.34 -11.51 2.22
N VAL A 64 -2.65 -11.11 0.97
CA VAL A 64 -3.84 -11.52 0.23
C VAL A 64 -3.40 -12.00 -1.15
N PRO A 65 -3.58 -13.28 -1.51
CA PRO A 65 -3.31 -13.76 -2.86
C PRO A 65 -4.40 -13.32 -3.84
N TRP A 66 -4.02 -13.18 -5.13
CA TRP A 66 -4.96 -13.04 -6.23
C TRP A 66 -6.08 -14.10 -6.19
N GLY A 67 -7.30 -13.70 -6.51
CA GLY A 67 -8.50 -14.53 -6.45
C GLY A 67 -8.93 -15.03 -5.07
N LYS A 68 -8.18 -14.73 -4.00
CA LYS A 68 -8.42 -15.27 -2.64
C LYS A 68 -8.52 -14.18 -1.57
N PRO A 69 -9.46 -13.22 -1.70
CA PRO A 69 -9.70 -12.23 -0.65
C PRO A 69 -10.24 -12.91 0.62
N PRO A 70 -9.93 -12.38 1.83
CA PRO A 70 -10.49 -12.87 3.07
C PRO A 70 -12.00 -12.68 3.11
N ARG A 71 -12.71 -13.66 3.65
CA ARG A 71 -14.18 -13.73 3.64
C ARG A 71 -14.82 -13.45 4.98
N SER A 72 -14.02 -13.28 6.03
CA SER A 72 -14.51 -13.08 7.39
C SER A 72 -13.60 -12.12 8.17
N PRO A 73 -14.14 -11.44 9.20
CA PRO A 73 -13.33 -10.64 10.12
C PRO A 73 -12.21 -11.46 10.79
N LYS A 74 -12.42 -12.76 10.99
CA LYS A 74 -11.38 -13.66 11.51
C LYS A 74 -10.21 -13.79 10.55
N GLU A 75 -10.47 -14.03 9.26
CA GLU A 75 -9.41 -14.12 8.25
C GLU A 75 -8.66 -12.79 8.08
N GLN A 76 -9.37 -11.67 8.12
CA GLN A 76 -8.77 -10.33 8.13
C GLN A 76 -7.86 -10.13 9.36
N LEU A 77 -8.33 -10.52 10.54
CA LEU A 77 -7.55 -10.47 11.78
C LEU A 77 -6.28 -11.34 11.68
N ASP A 78 -6.37 -12.53 11.10
CA ASP A 78 -5.24 -13.42 10.91
C ASP A 78 -4.19 -12.82 9.95
N ILE A 79 -4.63 -12.08 8.92
CA ILE A 79 -3.72 -11.33 8.02
C ILE A 79 -2.96 -10.24 8.77
N VAL A 80 -3.64 -9.37 9.52
CA VAL A 80 -2.95 -8.28 10.24
C VAL A 80 -2.06 -8.80 11.38
N LYS A 81 -2.42 -9.92 12.01
CA LYS A 81 -1.53 -10.60 12.97
C LYS A 81 -0.23 -11.08 12.32
N ARG A 82 -0.30 -11.62 11.10
CA ARG A 82 0.90 -11.98 10.33
C ARG A 82 1.75 -10.75 9.99
N MET A 83 1.12 -9.63 9.60
CA MET A 83 1.84 -8.37 9.39
C MET A 83 2.62 -7.95 10.63
N ALA A 84 1.97 -7.94 11.80
CA ALA A 84 2.60 -7.56 13.06
C ALA A 84 3.72 -8.51 13.48
N ALA A 85 3.49 -9.83 13.36
CA ALA A 85 4.50 -10.84 13.66
C ALA A 85 5.72 -10.70 12.72
N HIS A 86 5.49 -10.47 11.42
CA HIS A 86 6.56 -10.26 10.45
C HIS A 86 7.38 -9.03 10.78
N ALA A 87 6.72 -7.89 11.03
CA ALA A 87 7.40 -6.65 11.40
C ALA A 87 8.24 -6.81 12.67
N GLN A 88 7.74 -7.55 13.67
CA GLN A 88 8.47 -7.81 14.92
C GLN A 88 9.80 -8.56 14.71
N TYR A 89 9.86 -9.47 13.73
CA TYR A 89 11.04 -10.30 13.48
C TYR A 89 11.76 -9.97 12.17
N SER A 90 11.42 -8.86 11.52
CA SER A 90 12.02 -8.46 10.25
C SER A 90 13.48 -8.07 10.43
N HIS A 91 14.31 -8.48 9.47
CA HIS A 91 15.68 -7.98 9.33
C HIS A 91 15.67 -6.48 8.99
N SER A 92 16.79 -5.81 9.29
CA SER A 92 17.05 -4.45 8.82
C SER A 92 17.29 -4.44 7.31
N GLY A 93 16.80 -3.41 6.63
CA GLY A 93 16.94 -3.24 5.19
C GLY A 93 15.67 -2.67 4.60
N ASP A 94 15.74 -2.26 3.34
CA ASP A 94 14.61 -1.75 2.59
C ASP A 94 14.60 -2.35 1.18
N HIS A 95 13.43 -2.82 0.80
CA HIS A 95 13.15 -3.35 -0.52
C HIS A 95 11.95 -2.63 -1.15
N THR A 96 11.67 -1.40 -0.73
CA THR A 96 10.50 -0.60 -1.13
C THR A 96 10.49 -0.37 -2.64
N LEU A 97 11.64 -0.01 -3.23
CA LEU A 97 11.75 0.16 -4.70
C LEU A 97 11.52 -1.14 -5.46
N ALA A 98 12.17 -2.22 -5.03
CA ALA A 98 12.01 -3.54 -5.64
C ALA A 98 10.58 -4.06 -5.49
N ALA A 99 9.95 -3.85 -4.34
CA ALA A 99 8.55 -4.19 -4.10
C ALA A 99 7.59 -3.39 -5.01
N THR A 100 7.88 -2.10 -5.21
CA THR A 100 7.10 -1.24 -6.12
C THR A 100 7.21 -1.76 -7.56
N ASP A 101 8.42 -2.04 -8.03
CA ASP A 101 8.66 -2.59 -9.36
C ASP A 101 7.98 -3.94 -9.57
N MET A 102 8.09 -4.85 -8.60
CA MET A 102 7.45 -6.15 -8.65
C MET A 102 5.93 -6.03 -8.67
N ALA A 103 5.34 -5.15 -7.86
CA ALA A 103 3.89 -4.93 -7.84
C ALA A 103 3.37 -4.40 -9.19
N ILE A 104 4.10 -3.47 -9.82
CA ILE A 104 3.76 -2.96 -11.16
C ILE A 104 3.80 -4.07 -12.20
N LYS A 105 4.81 -4.94 -12.16
CA LYS A 105 4.91 -6.08 -13.09
C LYS A 105 3.84 -7.15 -12.80
N ASP A 106 3.51 -7.37 -11.54
CA ASP A 106 2.57 -8.39 -11.10
C ASP A 106 1.14 -8.05 -11.46
N VAL A 107 0.71 -6.79 -11.25
CA VAL A 107 -0.66 -6.35 -11.55
C VAL A 107 -1.00 -6.50 -13.03
N LEU A 108 0.00 -6.40 -13.91
CA LEU A 108 -0.14 -6.51 -15.37
C LEU A 108 -0.23 -7.97 -15.88
N LYS A 109 -0.06 -8.98 -15.03
CA LYS A 109 -0.11 -10.40 -15.44
C LYS A 109 -1.50 -10.85 -15.85
N SER A 110 -2.54 -10.18 -15.34
CA SER A 110 -3.95 -10.47 -15.67
C SER A 110 -4.55 -9.34 -16.51
N PRO A 111 -5.36 -9.65 -17.54
CA PRO A 111 -6.09 -8.62 -18.29
C PRO A 111 -7.09 -7.87 -17.40
N ALA A 112 -7.05 -6.54 -17.45
CA ALA A 112 -8.00 -5.66 -16.78
C ALA A 112 -8.15 -4.36 -17.59
N ASP A 113 -9.26 -3.64 -17.40
CA ASP A 113 -9.47 -2.33 -18.01
C ASP A 113 -8.53 -1.27 -17.41
N GLU A 114 -8.22 -1.41 -16.13
CA GLU A 114 -7.36 -0.49 -15.39
C GLU A 114 -6.48 -1.21 -14.38
N TYR A 115 -5.29 -0.65 -14.15
CA TYR A 115 -4.31 -1.18 -13.21
C TYR A 115 -3.95 -0.13 -12.16
N TYR A 116 -3.84 -0.58 -10.91
CA TYR A 116 -3.54 0.27 -9.77
C TYR A 116 -2.50 -0.39 -8.88
N VAL A 117 -1.55 0.40 -8.39
CA VAL A 117 -0.58 -0.02 -7.37
C VAL A 117 -0.56 1.02 -6.26
N PHE A 118 -0.66 0.58 -5.02
CA PHE A 118 -0.56 1.44 -3.85
C PHE A 118 0.56 0.93 -2.95
N VAL A 119 1.54 1.78 -2.70
CA VAL A 119 2.65 1.48 -1.79
C VAL A 119 2.50 2.30 -0.53
N VAL A 120 2.44 1.63 0.62
CA VAL A 120 2.37 2.28 1.94
C VAL A 120 3.72 2.10 2.63
N SER A 121 4.37 3.17 3.08
CA SER A 121 5.72 3.20 3.67
C SER A 121 5.84 4.19 4.83
N ASP A 122 6.72 3.92 5.81
CA ASP A 122 7.05 4.83 6.92
C ASP A 122 7.88 6.07 6.54
N ALA A 123 8.23 6.17 5.25
CA ALA A 123 9.04 7.24 4.66
C ALA A 123 10.52 7.24 5.09
N ASP A 124 11.02 6.19 5.76
CA ASP A 124 12.42 6.10 6.24
C ASP A 124 13.35 5.54 5.15
N LEU A 125 13.41 6.26 4.03
CA LEU A 125 14.14 5.86 2.80
C LEU A 125 15.59 6.35 2.77
N ALA A 126 15.85 7.53 3.35
CA ALA A 126 17.14 8.20 3.22
C ALA A 126 18.29 7.36 3.82
N ARG A 127 18.01 6.62 4.90
CA ARG A 127 18.96 5.71 5.55
C ARG A 127 19.46 4.57 4.65
N TYR A 128 18.74 4.27 3.57
CA TYR A 128 19.10 3.24 2.60
C TYR A 128 19.58 3.80 1.26
N GLY A 129 19.79 5.11 1.17
CA GLY A 129 20.26 5.77 -0.05
C GLY A 129 19.21 5.78 -1.17
N ILE A 130 17.93 5.57 -0.84
CA ILE A 130 16.83 5.61 -1.80
C ILE A 130 16.45 7.08 -2.01
N THR A 131 16.48 7.51 -3.28
CA THR A 131 16.11 8.88 -3.65
C THR A 131 14.65 8.92 -4.11
N PRO A 132 13.92 10.01 -3.83
CA PRO A 132 12.56 10.19 -4.36
C PRO A 132 12.49 10.04 -5.89
N GLN A 133 13.53 10.50 -6.60
CA GLN A 133 13.63 10.41 -8.06
C GLN A 133 13.67 8.96 -8.55
N SER A 134 14.50 8.12 -7.91
CA SER A 134 14.55 6.69 -8.24
C SER A 134 13.22 5.98 -7.99
N TRP A 135 12.47 6.40 -6.97
CA TRP A 135 11.13 5.88 -6.74
C TRP A 135 10.15 6.34 -7.82
N ASN A 136 10.19 7.63 -8.18
CA ASN A 136 9.36 8.20 -9.22
C ASN A 136 9.57 7.53 -10.58
N GLU A 137 10.82 7.24 -10.95
CA GLU A 137 11.14 6.50 -12.19
C GLU A 137 10.42 5.15 -12.23
N ILE A 138 10.39 4.42 -11.11
CA ILE A 138 9.70 3.13 -10.99
C ILE A 138 8.19 3.31 -11.03
N LEU A 139 7.63 4.29 -10.33
CA LEU A 139 6.19 4.56 -10.31
C LEU A 139 5.66 4.88 -11.71
N MET A 140 6.44 5.59 -12.52
CA MET A 140 6.07 6.06 -13.85
C MET A 140 6.53 5.13 -14.97
N GLN A 141 7.07 3.95 -14.65
CA GLN A 141 7.72 3.06 -15.63
C GLN A 141 6.76 2.48 -16.67
N ASP A 142 5.47 2.31 -16.33
CA ASP A 142 4.45 1.79 -17.23
C ASP A 142 3.18 2.66 -17.15
N GLN A 143 2.85 3.32 -18.25
CA GLN A 143 1.74 4.27 -18.34
C GLN A 143 0.36 3.62 -18.21
N ARG A 144 0.27 2.28 -18.26
CA ARG A 144 -0.98 1.54 -18.01
C ARG A 144 -1.30 1.43 -16.53
N VAL A 145 -0.31 1.62 -15.65
CA VAL A 145 -0.44 1.40 -14.21
C VAL A 145 -0.52 2.73 -13.46
N ASN A 146 -1.61 2.94 -12.74
CA ASN A 146 -1.78 4.05 -11.82
C ASN A 146 -1.11 3.72 -10.48
N ALA A 147 0.17 4.08 -10.34
CA ALA A 147 0.94 3.80 -9.13
C ALA A 147 0.98 5.00 -8.16
N TYR A 148 0.73 4.75 -6.87
CA TYR A 148 0.65 5.77 -5.82
C TYR A 148 1.45 5.37 -4.58
N VAL A 149 2.00 6.37 -3.88
CA VAL A 149 2.71 6.23 -2.61
C VAL A 149 1.94 6.92 -1.49
N LEU A 150 1.73 6.20 -0.40
CA LEU A 150 1.10 6.67 0.82
C LEU A 150 2.13 6.61 1.96
N LEU A 151 2.55 7.78 2.44
CA LEU A 151 3.60 7.91 3.44
C LEU A 151 2.96 8.05 4.82
N ILE A 152 3.27 7.11 5.71
CA ILE A 152 2.82 7.09 7.12
C ILE A 152 4.02 7.36 8.03
N SER A 153 4.50 8.60 7.99
CA SER A 153 5.64 9.02 8.80
C SER A 153 5.21 9.84 10.02
N SER A 154 5.97 9.70 11.10
CA SER A 154 5.98 10.67 12.21
C SER A 154 6.93 11.85 11.92
N ASN A 155 7.82 11.71 10.93
CA ASN A 155 8.69 12.78 10.43
C ASN A 155 8.08 13.38 9.15
N THR A 156 7.27 14.43 9.32
CA THR A 156 6.56 15.08 8.21
C THR A 156 7.51 15.69 7.18
N ASP A 157 8.69 16.16 7.59
CA ASP A 157 9.64 16.81 6.67
C ASP A 157 10.25 15.83 5.67
N GLU A 158 10.57 14.61 6.11
CA GLU A 158 11.07 13.55 5.23
C GLU A 158 9.98 13.07 4.27
N ALA A 159 8.75 12.87 4.79
CA ALA A 159 7.63 12.47 3.96
C ALA A 159 7.27 13.53 2.90
N GLU A 160 7.29 14.82 3.25
CA GLU A 160 7.07 15.91 2.30
C GLU A 160 8.21 16.02 1.29
N THR A 161 9.47 15.78 1.69
CA THR A 161 10.61 15.72 0.77
C THR A 161 10.46 14.60 -0.26
N ILE A 162 10.02 13.42 0.18
CA ILE A 162 9.74 12.30 -0.73
C ILE A 162 8.61 12.69 -1.69
N LYS A 163 7.48 13.16 -1.17
CA LYS A 163 6.33 13.59 -1.98
C LYS A 163 6.70 14.65 -3.01
N ALA A 164 7.53 15.62 -2.66
CA ALA A 164 8.00 16.67 -3.57
C ALA A 164 8.88 16.14 -4.72
N GLY A 165 9.54 14.99 -4.54
CA GLY A 165 10.31 14.33 -5.59
C GLY A 165 9.52 13.35 -6.45
N LEU A 166 8.23 13.13 -6.15
CA LEU A 166 7.32 12.32 -6.96
C LEU A 166 6.52 13.19 -7.94
N THR A 167 6.02 12.56 -9.00
CA THR A 167 5.11 13.19 -9.95
C THR A 167 3.87 13.71 -9.21
N PRO A 168 3.41 14.96 -9.45
CA PRO A 168 2.28 15.52 -8.73
C PRO A 168 1.04 14.62 -8.77
N GLY A 169 0.46 14.34 -7.60
CA GLY A 169 -0.69 13.44 -7.46
C GLY A 169 -0.36 11.97 -7.28
N HIS A 170 0.93 11.58 -7.29
CA HIS A 170 1.37 10.20 -7.06
C HIS A 170 1.90 9.94 -5.63
N GLY A 171 2.02 10.97 -4.79
CA GLY A 171 2.50 10.86 -3.41
C GLY A 171 1.58 11.59 -2.43
N PHE A 172 1.28 10.96 -1.30
CA PHE A 172 0.43 11.50 -0.25
C PHE A 172 1.05 11.28 1.13
N VAL A 173 1.09 12.33 1.94
CA VAL A 173 1.53 12.27 3.34
C VAL A 173 0.31 12.11 4.22
N CYS A 174 0.28 11.06 5.02
CA CYS A 174 -0.82 10.74 5.91
C CYS A 174 -0.34 10.91 7.35
N GLU A 175 -0.72 12.01 7.99
CA GLU A 175 -0.33 12.31 9.38
C GLU A 175 -1.14 11.51 10.41
N ASN A 176 -2.39 11.15 10.09
CA ASN A 176 -3.27 10.37 10.96
C ASN A 176 -4.05 9.28 10.18
N ASN A 177 -4.78 8.43 10.91
CA ASN A 177 -5.41 7.20 10.36
C ASN A 177 -6.59 7.53 9.47
N ASP A 178 -7.38 8.53 9.88
CA ASP A 178 -8.52 9.02 9.11
C ASP A 178 -8.04 9.48 7.72
N MET A 179 -6.91 10.19 7.65
CA MET A 179 -6.38 10.66 6.38
C MET A 179 -5.89 9.54 5.47
N LEU A 180 -5.32 8.45 5.97
CA LEU A 180 -4.85 7.35 5.12
C LEU A 180 -6.01 6.64 4.43
N ALA A 181 -7.04 6.27 5.21
CA ALA A 181 -8.24 5.62 4.67
C ALA A 181 -9.02 6.56 3.74
N VAL A 182 -9.13 7.85 4.11
CA VAL A 182 -9.75 8.88 3.27
C VAL A 182 -8.98 9.08 1.98
N THR A 183 -7.65 9.13 2.01
CA THR A 183 -6.81 9.33 0.82
C THR A 183 -6.96 8.15 -0.14
N PHE A 184 -6.88 6.92 0.37
CA PHE A 184 -7.07 5.72 -0.45
C PHE A 184 -8.45 5.72 -1.12
N LYS A 185 -9.50 6.05 -0.36
CA LYS A 185 -10.87 6.20 -0.87
C LYS A 185 -10.97 7.29 -1.93
N GLN A 186 -10.39 8.46 -1.69
CA GLN A 186 -10.43 9.60 -2.61
C GLN A 186 -9.73 9.29 -3.93
N ILE A 187 -8.56 8.65 -3.89
CA ILE A 187 -7.84 8.25 -5.10
C ILE A 187 -8.73 7.34 -5.94
N ILE A 188 -9.22 6.26 -5.35
CA ILE A 188 -10.08 5.29 -6.05
C ILE A 188 -11.36 5.95 -6.60
N GLN A 189 -12.04 6.76 -5.80
CA GLN A 189 -13.26 7.45 -6.22
C GLN A 189 -13.00 8.46 -7.36
N SER A 190 -11.90 9.22 -7.28
CA SER A 190 -11.56 10.24 -8.28
C SER A 190 -11.22 9.65 -9.65
N THR A 191 -10.58 8.48 -9.69
CA THR A 191 -10.26 7.79 -10.94
C THR A 191 -11.51 7.13 -11.53
N MET A 192 -12.35 6.53 -10.69
CA MET A 192 -13.65 5.98 -11.10
C MET A 192 -14.60 7.02 -11.71
N LEU A 193 -14.58 8.27 -11.22
CA LEU A 193 -15.42 9.36 -11.71
C LEU A 193 -14.88 9.96 -13.02
N ARG A 194 -13.56 10.07 -13.19
CA ARG A 194 -12.94 10.53 -14.44
C ARG A 194 -13.29 9.65 -15.63
N ASN A 195 -13.49 8.34 -15.42
CA ASN A 195 -13.81 7.39 -16.47
C ASN A 195 -15.30 7.28 -16.82
N LYS A 196 -16.18 8.01 -16.11
CA LYS A 196 -17.61 8.13 -16.43
C LYS A 196 -17.95 9.40 -17.22
N SER A 197 -16.95 10.25 -17.49
CA SER A 197 -17.08 11.54 -18.18
C SER A 197 -16.61 11.42 -19.62
#